data_AF-A0AAV1YQ64-F1
#
_entry.id   AF-A0AAV1YQ64-F1
#
_cell.length_a   1.000
_cell.length_b   1.000
_cell.length_c   1.000
_cell.angle_alpha   90.00
_cell.angle_beta   90.00
_cell.angle_gamma   90.00
#
_symmetry.space_group_name_H-M   'P 1'
#
loop_
_entity.id
_entity.type
_entity.pdbx_description
1 polymer ?
#
loop_
_entity_poly.entity_id
_entity_poly.type
_entity_poly.pdbx_seq_one_letter_code
_entity_poly.pdbx_strand_id
1 'polypeptide(L)'
;MQPEEKLEKDDKMLQDVILHSSFNFLKEHLNRHIAEIRRMPKEMIRDNPDIPDGFKAVLLSEERQKEKNDSRSTFIRKGIVGDWQNYFSPAQSAKLEKKFKEKFAGTGLLDLWKNYI
;
A
#
# COMPACT_ATOMS: atom_id res chain seq x y z
N MET A 1 -17.92 9.73 -23.56
CA MET A 1 -17.81 8.31 -23.22
C MET A 1 -17.20 8.23 -21.84
N GLN A 2 -17.93 7.65 -20.89
CA GLN A 2 -17.50 7.51 -19.51
C GLN A 2 -16.30 6.56 -19.41
N PRO A 3 -15.47 6.65 -18.34
CA PRO A 3 -14.32 5.79 -18.17
C PRO A 3 -14.67 4.30 -18.22
N GLU A 4 -15.81 3.89 -17.64
CA GLU A 4 -16.24 2.49 -17.66
C GLU A 4 -16.53 2.01 -19.09
N GLU A 5 -17.29 2.80 -19.86
CA GLU A 5 -17.64 2.49 -21.25
C GLU A 5 -16.41 2.37 -22.17
N LYS A 6 -15.31 3.05 -21.84
CA LYS A 6 -14.04 2.93 -22.58
C LYS A 6 -13.35 1.60 -22.28
N LEU A 7 -13.29 1.23 -21.00
CA LEU A 7 -12.65 -0.02 -20.56
C LEU A 7 -13.42 -1.25 -21.05
N GLU A 8 -14.75 -1.16 -21.17
CA GLU A 8 -15.59 -2.24 -21.69
C GLU A 8 -15.42 -2.48 -23.19
N LYS A 9 -15.02 -1.46 -23.96
CA LYS A 9 -14.93 -1.52 -25.42
C LYS A 9 -13.51 -1.70 -25.95
N ASP A 10 -12.51 -1.39 -25.12
CA ASP A 10 -11.09 -1.47 -25.46
C ASP A 10 -10.39 -2.50 -24.58
N ASP A 11 -10.39 -3.74 -25.05
CA ASP A 11 -9.74 -4.87 -24.36
C ASP A 11 -8.27 -4.58 -24.08
N LYS A 12 -7.57 -3.91 -24.99
CA LYS A 12 -6.16 -3.58 -24.78
C LYS A 12 -6.01 -2.60 -23.63
N MET A 13 -6.83 -1.55 -23.60
CA MET A 13 -6.82 -0.59 -22.49
C MET A 13 -7.11 -1.28 -21.15
N LEU A 14 -8.06 -2.21 -21.11
CA LEU A 14 -8.34 -2.98 -19.90
C LEU A 14 -7.14 -3.84 -19.48
N GLN A 15 -6.50 -4.54 -20.41
CA GLN A 15 -5.31 -5.35 -20.12
C GLN A 15 -4.13 -4.49 -19.65
N ASP A 16 -3.92 -3.32 -20.24
CA ASP A 16 -2.88 -2.38 -19.83
C ASP A 16 -3.13 -1.89 -18.39
N VAL A 17 -4.39 -1.57 -18.04
CA VAL A 17 -4.75 -1.20 -16.67
C VAL A 17 -4.48 -2.35 -15.70
N ILE A 18 -4.87 -3.59 -16.04
CA ILE A 18 -4.63 -4.78 -15.20
C ILE A 18 -3.11 -4.99 -15.01
N LEU A 19 -2.33 -4.89 -16.07
CA LEU A 19 -0.88 -5.08 -16.03
C LEU A 19 -0.21 -4.03 -15.13
N HIS A 20 -0.48 -2.74 -15.38
CA HIS A 20 0.16 -1.65 -14.67
C HIS A 20 -0.33 -1.47 -13.23
N SER A 21 -1.51 -2.00 -12.90
CA SER A 21 -2.00 -2.07 -11.51
C SER A 21 -1.61 -3.36 -10.78
N SER A 22 -0.99 -4.32 -11.46
CA SER A 22 -0.59 -5.58 -10.86
C SER A 22 0.48 -5.41 -9.79
N PHE A 23 0.45 -6.25 -8.75
CA PHE A 23 1.45 -6.23 -7.68
C PHE A 23 2.88 -6.43 -8.18
N ASN A 24 3.07 -7.31 -9.18
CA ASN A 24 4.39 -7.55 -9.76
C ASN A 24 4.93 -6.29 -10.44
N PHE A 25 4.12 -5.65 -11.28
CA PHE A 25 4.51 -4.43 -11.96
C PHE A 25 4.82 -3.31 -10.97
N LEU A 26 3.94 -3.07 -9.99
CA LEU A 26 4.14 -2.05 -8.95
C LEU A 26 5.38 -2.36 -8.10
N LYS A 27 5.62 -3.63 -7.76
CA LYS A 27 6.80 -4.03 -6.97
C LYS A 27 8.10 -3.73 -7.68
N GLU A 28 8.14 -3.87 -9.00
CA GLU A 28 9.33 -3.56 -9.79
C GLU A 28 9.51 -2.05 -9.99
N HIS A 29 8.44 -1.34 -10.37
CA HIS A 29 8.53 0.03 -10.83
C HIS A 29 8.36 1.05 -9.71
N LEU A 30 7.33 0.92 -8.86
CA LEU A 30 7.05 1.91 -7.82
C LEU A 30 8.11 1.91 -6.72
N ASN A 31 8.61 0.73 -6.33
CA ASN A 31 9.70 0.65 -5.35
C ASN A 31 10.95 1.41 -5.79
N ARG A 32 11.27 1.37 -7.08
CA ARG A 32 12.41 2.11 -7.66
C ARG A 32 12.21 3.62 -7.49
N HIS A 33 11.06 4.13 -7.93
CA HIS A 33 10.74 5.56 -7.81
C HIS A 33 10.66 6.04 -6.37
N ILE A 34 10.07 5.24 -5.47
CA ILE A 34 10.06 5.59 -4.04
C ILE A 34 11.49 5.62 -3.47
N ALA A 35 12.37 4.70 -3.88
CA ALA A 35 13.76 4.70 -3.44
C ALA A 35 14.53 5.91 -3.99
N GLU A 36 14.25 6.36 -5.21
CA GLU A 36 14.80 7.60 -5.78
C GLU A 36 14.33 8.83 -5.00
N ILE A 37 13.02 8.96 -4.78
CA ILE A 37 12.42 10.06 -4.00
C ILE A 37 13.00 10.10 -2.58
N ARG A 38 13.22 8.94 -1.93
CA ARG A 38 13.85 8.86 -0.61
C ARG A 38 15.30 9.34 -0.58
N ARG A 39 16.01 9.27 -1.72
CA ARG A 39 17.39 9.76 -1.86
C ARG A 39 17.46 11.22 -2.30
N MET A 40 16.36 11.78 -2.79
CA MET A 40 16.29 13.15 -3.26
C MET A 40 16.56 14.15 -2.11
N PRO A 41 17.35 15.22 -2.36
CA PRO A 41 17.52 16.32 -1.41
C PRO A 41 16.18 16.95 -1.04
N LYS A 42 16.06 17.43 0.21
CA LYS A 42 14.80 17.99 0.72
C LYS A 42 14.41 19.27 -0.03
N GLU A 43 15.40 20.03 -0.45
CA GLU A 43 15.27 21.28 -1.18
C GLU A 43 14.59 21.01 -2.53
N MET A 44 15.06 19.97 -3.24
CA MET A 44 14.46 19.53 -4.50
C MET A 44 13.02 19.05 -4.33
N ILE A 45 12.63 18.49 -3.18
CA ILE A 45 11.25 18.11 -2.91
C ILE A 45 10.39 19.33 -2.56
N ARG A 46 10.92 20.23 -1.74
CA ARG A 46 10.21 21.42 -1.25
C ARG A 46 9.82 22.35 -2.40
N ASP A 47 10.76 22.56 -3.33
CA ASP A 47 10.63 23.55 -4.39
C ASP A 47 10.00 22.97 -5.66
N ASN A 48 9.69 21.67 -5.69
CA ASN A 48 9.09 21.02 -6.85
C ASN A 48 7.60 21.39 -6.99
N PRO A 49 7.17 22.05 -8.08
CA PRO A 49 5.76 22.41 -8.30
C PRO A 49 4.88 21.21 -8.65
N ASP A 50 5.46 20.11 -9.14
CA ASP A 50 4.73 18.90 -9.54
C ASP A 50 4.36 18.00 -8.36
N ILE A 51 4.88 18.31 -7.15
CA ILE A 51 4.56 17.57 -5.93
C ILE A 51 3.50 18.35 -5.15
N PRO A 52 2.29 17.79 -4.95
CA PRO A 52 1.27 18.45 -4.14
C PRO A 52 1.71 18.63 -2.69
N ASP A 53 1.23 19.68 -2.02
CA ASP A 53 1.67 20.05 -0.67
C ASP A 53 1.46 18.92 0.37
N GLY A 54 0.37 18.17 0.25
CA GLY A 54 0.13 17.01 1.10
C GLY A 54 1.21 15.94 0.97
N PHE A 55 1.68 15.70 -0.26
CA PHE A 55 2.82 14.80 -0.49
C PHE A 55 4.11 15.43 0.03
N LYS A 56 4.37 16.73 -0.17
CA LYS A 56 5.55 17.40 0.40
C LYS A 56 5.63 17.23 1.91
N ALA A 57 4.51 17.38 2.62
CA ALA A 57 4.46 17.19 4.08
C ALA A 57 4.92 15.78 4.49
N VAL A 58 4.43 14.74 3.81
CA VAL A 58 4.83 13.34 4.05
C VAL A 58 6.28 13.07 3.60
N LEU A 59 6.70 13.69 2.50
CA LEU A 59 8.04 13.52 1.94
C LEU A 59 9.13 14.21 2.77
N LEU A 60 8.78 15.23 3.55
CA LEU A 60 9.70 16.02 4.36
C LEU A 60 9.60 15.75 5.87
N SER A 61 8.67 14.88 6.30
CA SER A 61 8.44 14.58 7.71
C SER A 61 9.66 13.94 8.40
N GLU A 62 9.73 14.10 9.72
CA GLU A 62 10.83 13.56 10.53
C GLU A 62 10.79 12.04 10.64
N GLU A 63 9.59 11.44 10.61
CA GLU A 63 9.40 9.98 10.62
C GLU A 63 10.11 9.31 9.44
N ARG A 64 10.06 9.95 8.26
CA ARG A 64 10.79 9.49 7.09
C ARG A 64 12.31 9.48 7.31
N GLN A 65 12.85 10.38 8.13
CA GLN A 65 14.28 10.44 8.40
C GLN A 65 14.76 9.21 9.19
N LYS A 66 13.91 8.65 10.06
CA LYS A 66 14.22 7.42 10.80
C LYS A 66 14.23 6.19 9.90
N GLU A 67 13.38 6.15 8.87
CA GLU A 67 13.34 5.03 7.90
C GLU A 67 14.55 4.99 6.96
N LYS A 68 15.27 6.11 6.77
CA LYS A 68 16.40 6.19 5.83
C LYS A 68 17.52 5.17 6.12
N ASN A 69 17.57 4.65 7.36
CA ASN A 69 18.58 3.69 7.81
C ASN A 69 18.18 2.21 7.67
N ASP A 70 16.95 1.88 7.26
CA ASP A 70 16.56 0.49 6.96
C ASP A 70 16.42 0.29 5.45
N SER A 71 17.56 0.08 4.78
CA SER A 71 17.67 -0.15 3.33
C SER A 71 16.90 -1.38 2.81
N ARG A 72 16.32 -2.19 3.71
CA ARG A 72 15.55 -3.39 3.38
C ARG A 72 14.04 -3.12 3.22
N SER A 73 13.54 -1.95 3.62
CA SER A 73 12.12 -1.64 3.56
C SER A 73 11.68 -1.09 2.19
N THR A 74 11.08 -1.97 1.38
CA THR A 74 10.42 -1.60 0.12
C THR A 74 8.97 -1.17 0.36
N PHE A 75 8.46 -0.27 -0.47
CA PHE A 75 7.07 0.20 -0.38
C PHE A 75 6.08 -0.92 -0.70
N ILE A 76 6.30 -1.63 -1.81
CA ILE A 76 5.58 -2.85 -2.19
C ILE A 76 6.40 -4.07 -1.75
N ARG A 77 5.90 -4.79 -0.73
CA ARG A 77 6.61 -5.92 -0.08
C ARG A 77 6.26 -7.30 -0.70
N LYS A 78 5.20 -7.95 -0.23
CA LYS A 78 4.76 -9.29 -0.71
C LYS A 78 3.47 -9.24 -1.54
N GLY A 79 2.51 -8.37 -1.19
CA GLY A 79 1.25 -8.24 -1.93
C GLY A 79 0.32 -9.46 -1.81
N ILE A 80 0.33 -10.16 -0.67
CA ILE A 80 -0.48 -11.37 -0.46
C ILE A 80 -1.38 -11.21 0.77
N VAL A 81 -2.59 -11.76 0.68
CA VAL A 81 -3.53 -11.84 1.80
C VAL A 81 -3.14 -13.01 2.71
N GLY A 82 -3.24 -12.84 4.03
CA GLY A 82 -3.00 -13.91 5.00
C GLY A 82 -1.56 -14.11 5.46
N ASP A 83 -0.58 -13.34 4.94
CA ASP A 83 0.85 -13.50 5.32
C ASP A 83 1.11 -13.38 6.83
N TRP A 84 0.22 -12.70 7.57
CA TRP A 84 0.31 -12.54 9.02
C TRP A 84 0.34 -13.89 9.76
N GLN A 85 -0.30 -14.93 9.22
CA GLN A 85 -0.32 -16.28 9.81
C GLN A 85 1.08 -16.90 9.91
N ASN A 86 2.01 -16.50 9.04
CA ASN A 86 3.40 -16.97 9.08
C ASN A 86 4.21 -16.37 10.23
N TYR A 87 3.70 -15.31 10.88
CA TYR A 87 4.43 -14.55 11.90
C TYR A 87 3.79 -14.63 13.28
N PHE A 88 2.51 -14.99 13.37
CA PHE A 88 1.78 -15.07 14.62
C PHE A 88 1.80 -16.48 15.18
N SER A 89 2.09 -16.62 16.48
CA SER A 89 1.83 -17.88 17.18
C SER A 89 0.31 -18.10 17.34
N PRO A 90 -0.16 -19.35 17.49
CA PRO A 90 -1.60 -19.62 17.69
C PRO A 90 -2.24 -18.81 18.83
N ALA A 91 -1.50 -18.58 19.91
CA ALA A 91 -1.96 -17.77 21.04
C ALA A 91 -2.09 -16.27 20.67
N GLN A 92 -1.18 -15.74 19.86
CA GLN A 92 -1.26 -14.36 19.37
C GLN A 92 -2.46 -14.19 18.42
N SER A 93 -2.66 -15.14 17.52
CA SER A 93 -3.80 -15.15 16.58
C SER A 93 -5.13 -15.16 17.33
N ALA A 94 -5.31 -16.08 18.28
CA ALA A 94 -6.54 -16.16 19.08
C ALA A 94 -6.79 -14.88 19.91
N LYS A 95 -5.73 -14.28 20.45
CA LYS A 95 -5.83 -13.02 21.19
C LYS A 95 -6.26 -11.86 20.29
N LEU A 96 -5.73 -11.80 19.06
CA LEU A 96 -6.09 -10.78 18.08
C LEU A 96 -7.55 -10.94 17.64
N GLU A 97 -7.96 -12.16 17.31
CA GLU A 97 -9.33 -12.50 16.92
C GLU A 97 -10.34 -12.12 18.01
N LYS A 98 -10.06 -12.46 19.28
CA LYS A 98 -10.91 -12.08 20.41
C LYS A 98 -11.07 -10.55 20.49
N LYS A 99 -9.96 -9.80 20.43
CA LYS A 99 -10.01 -8.33 20.45
C LYS A 99 -10.78 -7.75 19.26
N PHE A 100 -10.62 -8.35 18.08
CA PHE A 100 -11.33 -7.93 16.88
C PHE A 100 -12.85 -8.11 17.06
N LYS A 101 -13.29 -9.29 17.50
CA LYS A 101 -14.71 -9.57 17.80
C LYS A 101 -15.28 -8.61 18.85
N GLU A 102 -14.56 -8.37 19.94
CA GLU A 102 -14.99 -7.44 21.01
C GLU A 102 -15.12 -6.00 20.51
N LYS A 103 -14.17 -5.51 19.70
CA LYS A 103 -14.15 -4.11 19.26
C LYS A 103 -15.14 -3.80 18.14
N PHE A 104 -15.48 -4.80 17.33
CA PHE A 104 -16.32 -4.62 16.14
C PHE A 104 -17.70 -5.29 16.24
N ALA A 105 -18.05 -5.84 17.41
CA ALA A 105 -19.39 -6.36 17.67
C ALA A 105 -20.47 -5.32 17.35
N GLY A 106 -21.49 -5.73 16.60
CA GLY A 106 -22.62 -4.88 16.22
C GLY A 106 -22.35 -3.87 15.10
N THR A 107 -21.14 -3.78 14.57
CA THR A 107 -20.81 -2.85 13.47
C THR A 107 -21.06 -3.42 12.07
N GLY A 108 -21.37 -4.71 11.95
CA GLY A 108 -21.44 -5.45 10.68
C GLY A 108 -20.08 -5.74 10.05
N LEU A 109 -19.00 -5.16 10.57
CA LEU A 109 -17.65 -5.38 10.05
C LEU A 109 -17.17 -6.82 10.19
N LEU A 110 -17.64 -7.54 11.23
CA LEU A 110 -17.36 -8.98 11.37
C LEU A 110 -17.87 -9.78 10.16
N ASP A 111 -18.90 -9.28 9.47
CA ASP A 111 -19.50 -9.96 8.34
C ASP A 111 -18.69 -9.85 7.05
N LEU A 112 -17.87 -8.81 6.91
CA LEU A 112 -17.04 -8.57 5.72
C LEU A 112 -15.88 -9.56 5.60
N TRP A 113 -15.37 -10.07 6.73
CA TRP A 113 -14.15 -10.87 6.77
C TRP A 113 -14.34 -12.28 7.35
N LYS A 114 -15.58 -12.81 7.34
CA LYS A 114 -15.87 -14.17 7.84
C LYS A 114 -14.99 -15.27 7.22
N ASN A 115 -14.50 -15.06 6.00
CA ASN A 115 -13.68 -16.03 5.28
C ASN A 115 -12.17 -15.90 5.59
N TYR A 116 -11.77 -14.90 6.38
CA TYR A 116 -10.36 -14.56 6.68
C TYR A 116 -10.05 -14.51 8.17
N ILE A 117 -11.07 -14.68 9.02
CA ILE A 117 -11.02 -14.73 10.48
C ILE A 117 -11.46 -16.13 10.90
#